data_AF-A0A291PK02-F1
#
_entry.id   AF-A0A291PK02-F1
#
_cell.length_a   1.000
_cell.length_b   1.000
_cell.length_c   1.000
_cell.angle_alpha   90.00
_cell.angle_beta   90.00
_cell.angle_gamma   90.00
#
_symmetry.space_group_name_H-M   'P 1'
#
loop_
_entity.id
_entity.type
_entity.pdbx_description
1 polymer ?
#
loop_
_entity_poly.entity_id
_entity_poly.type
_entity_poly.pdbx_seq_one_letter_code
_entity_poly.pdbx_strand_id
1 'polypeptide(L)'
;MALSEKWGPPLVSPTEGGRAGFNFSFAQDGFVIPMEIGWQPEFGKGKMTGHYKLGGYVDTSNHPDPFTSIDGRPKPISQLPGKTERQRGAWYVGADQMVFRYGKAANQGIILYGLAGWNMGASLPNQSQYTLGIISQGMFPARITDAISFFWTRQVVNRKITRMQEMQSDMGLPLLGGVSKPQSSFQVLELTYTAFVSPGVKFFPDLQYIIHPDANRVYPNALLAGFRLLAQF
;
A
#
# COMPACT_ATOMS: atom_id res chain seq x y z
N MET A 1 -13.60 -13.57 -21.53
CA MET A 1 -12.85 -14.14 -20.40
C MET A 1 -11.39 -14.11 -20.79
N ALA A 2 -10.64 -13.10 -20.35
CA ALA A 2 -9.20 -13.02 -20.58
C ALA A 2 -8.52 -13.30 -19.23
N LEU A 3 -8.03 -14.52 -19.06
CA LEU A 3 -7.12 -14.88 -17.98
C LEU A 3 -5.75 -14.34 -18.37
N SER A 4 -5.20 -13.41 -17.59
CA SER A 4 -3.80 -13.04 -17.67
C SER A 4 -3.09 -13.67 -16.47
N GLU A 5 -2.23 -14.63 -16.77
CA GLU A 5 -1.41 -15.34 -15.79
C GLU A 5 0.04 -14.92 -16.04
N LYS A 6 0.68 -14.27 -15.06
CA LYS A 6 2.11 -13.95 -15.10
C LYS A 6 2.84 -14.88 -14.13
N TRP A 7 3.62 -15.81 -14.66
CA TRP A 7 4.46 -16.73 -13.89
C TRP A 7 5.92 -16.28 -13.82
N GLY A 8 6.49 -16.40 -12.62
CA GLY A 8 7.89 -16.19 -12.29
C GLY A 8 8.03 -15.61 -10.87
N PRO A 9 8.37 -16.40 -9.83
CA PRO A 9 8.57 -15.85 -8.50
C PRO A 9 9.79 -14.93 -8.48
N PRO A 10 9.67 -13.66 -8.05
CA PRO A 10 10.84 -12.83 -7.81
C PRO A 10 11.71 -13.43 -6.71
N LEU A 11 13.03 -13.39 -6.92
CA LEU A 11 14.01 -13.80 -5.92
C LEU A 11 14.05 -12.75 -4.79
N VAL A 12 14.20 -13.22 -3.55
CA VAL A 12 14.48 -12.35 -2.42
C VAL A 12 15.94 -12.47 -2.05
N SER A 13 16.68 -11.38 -2.22
CA SER A 13 18.03 -11.25 -1.69
C SER A 13 18.13 -9.94 -0.88
N PRO A 14 18.76 -9.96 0.31
CA PRO A 14 19.01 -8.75 1.10
C PRO A 14 19.92 -7.75 0.38
N THR A 15 20.49 -8.14 -0.77
CA THR A 15 21.38 -7.35 -1.61
C THR A 15 20.77 -6.96 -2.95
N GLU A 16 19.48 -7.19 -3.16
CA GLU A 16 18.72 -6.63 -4.29
C GLU A 16 18.79 -5.11 -4.18
N GLY A 17 19.54 -4.49 -5.11
CA GLY A 17 19.87 -3.06 -5.06
C GLY A 17 21.18 -2.71 -4.36
N GLY A 18 22.24 -3.52 -4.51
CA GLY A 18 23.60 -3.14 -4.12
C GLY A 18 23.94 -1.70 -4.54
N ARG A 19 24.91 -1.04 -3.88
CA ARG A 19 25.20 0.42 -4.01
C ARG A 19 25.26 0.99 -5.45
N ALA A 20 25.46 0.15 -6.46
CA ALA A 20 25.54 0.51 -7.88
C ALA A 20 24.31 0.12 -8.74
N GLY A 21 23.25 -0.48 -8.19
CA GLY A 21 22.05 -0.88 -8.94
C GLY A 21 22.22 -2.09 -9.87
N PHE A 22 23.44 -2.60 -10.06
CA PHE A 22 23.76 -3.80 -10.83
C PHE A 22 24.31 -4.87 -9.91
N ASN A 23 23.44 -5.78 -9.48
CA ASN A 23 23.84 -6.98 -8.76
C ASN A 23 23.37 -8.20 -9.56
N PHE A 24 24.31 -8.96 -10.11
CA PHE A 24 24.05 -10.20 -10.87
C PHE A 24 24.34 -11.45 -10.03
N SER A 25 24.43 -11.31 -8.70
CA SER A 25 24.61 -12.45 -7.80
C SER A 25 23.34 -13.28 -7.70
N PHE A 26 23.50 -14.61 -7.70
CA PHE A 26 22.41 -15.58 -7.49
C PHE A 26 22.30 -16.04 -6.02
N ALA A 27 22.87 -15.30 -5.07
CA ALA A 27 22.70 -15.58 -3.64
C ALA A 27 21.21 -15.42 -3.27
N GLN A 28 20.59 -16.49 -2.76
CA GLN A 28 19.15 -16.55 -2.45
C GLN A 28 18.94 -16.84 -0.97
N ASP A 29 18.11 -16.01 -0.33
CA ASP A 29 17.70 -16.22 1.07
C ASP A 29 16.26 -16.75 1.19
N GLY A 30 15.55 -16.88 0.06
CA GLY A 30 14.22 -17.47 -0.06
C GLY A 30 13.50 -17.03 -1.35
N PHE A 31 12.20 -17.32 -1.41
CA PHE A 31 11.35 -17.03 -2.57
C PHE A 31 10.13 -16.23 -2.18
N VAL A 32 9.71 -15.29 -3.03
CA VAL A 32 8.38 -14.68 -2.97
C VAL A 32 7.55 -15.22 -4.12
N ILE A 33 6.40 -15.79 -3.78
CA ILE A 33 5.45 -16.37 -4.72
C ILE A 33 4.20 -15.49 -4.76
N PRO A 34 4.08 -14.56 -5.72
CA PRO A 34 2.87 -13.77 -5.91
C PRO A 34 1.81 -14.59 -6.64
N MET A 35 0.55 -14.37 -6.27
CA MET A 35 -0.62 -14.95 -6.91
C MET A 35 -1.72 -13.89 -7.02
N GLU A 36 -2.36 -13.78 -8.19
CA GLU A 36 -3.43 -12.82 -8.44
C GLU A 36 -4.45 -13.43 -9.40
N ILE A 37 -5.72 -13.24 -9.11
CA ILE A 37 -6.83 -13.51 -10.02
C ILE A 37 -7.60 -12.21 -10.25
N GLY A 38 -7.93 -11.95 -11.51
CA GLY A 38 -8.65 -10.76 -11.93
C GLY A 38 -9.88 -11.10 -12.77
N TRP A 39 -10.94 -10.32 -12.59
CA TRP A 39 -12.15 -10.36 -13.39
C TRP A 39 -12.50 -8.96 -13.89
N GLN A 40 -12.84 -8.84 -15.18
CA GLN A 40 -13.06 -7.56 -15.85
C GLN A 40 -14.39 -7.58 -16.63
N PRO A 41 -15.53 -7.38 -15.97
CA PRO A 41 -16.82 -7.31 -16.64
C PRO A 41 -17.11 -5.93 -17.26
N GLU A 42 -18.04 -5.92 -18.21
CA GLU A 42 -18.73 -4.72 -18.67
C GLU A 42 -20.22 -4.85 -18.34
N PHE A 43 -20.78 -3.85 -17.65
CA PHE A 43 -22.18 -3.87 -17.23
C PHE A 43 -23.07 -2.90 -18.02
N GLY A 44 -24.31 -3.33 -18.26
CA GLY A 44 -25.38 -2.51 -18.83
C GLY A 44 -25.17 -2.09 -20.30
N LYS A 45 -26.14 -1.35 -20.85
CA LYS A 45 -26.08 -0.84 -22.23
C LYS A 45 -24.93 0.14 -22.45
N GLY A 46 -24.50 0.82 -21.37
CA GLY A 46 -23.40 1.79 -21.39
C GLY A 46 -22.00 1.18 -21.30
N LYS A 47 -21.86 -0.16 -21.30
CA LYS A 47 -20.57 -0.87 -21.19
C LYS A 47 -19.70 -0.30 -20.05
N MET A 48 -20.27 -0.25 -18.86
CA MET A 48 -19.58 0.25 -17.67
C MET A 48 -18.53 -0.76 -17.23
N THR A 49 -17.26 -0.46 -17.48
CA THR A 49 -16.15 -1.35 -17.16
C THR A 49 -15.97 -1.43 -15.64
N GLY A 50 -15.77 -2.64 -15.15
CA GLY A 50 -15.29 -2.89 -13.80
C GLY A 50 -14.06 -3.80 -13.83
N HIS A 51 -13.22 -3.67 -12.80
CA HIS A 51 -12.11 -4.57 -12.56
C HIS A 51 -12.16 -5.03 -11.11
N TYR A 52 -12.05 -6.34 -10.89
CA TYR A 52 -12.08 -6.96 -9.58
C TYR A 52 -10.86 -7.86 -9.47
N LYS A 53 -10.13 -7.74 -8.37
CA LYS A 53 -8.87 -8.45 -8.16
C LYS A 53 -8.82 -9.03 -6.76
N LEU A 54 -8.31 -10.24 -6.66
CA LEU A 54 -7.91 -10.88 -5.42
C LEU A 54 -6.50 -11.38 -5.62
N GLY A 55 -5.59 -11.00 -4.74
CA GLY A 55 -4.21 -11.42 -4.86
C GLY A 55 -3.51 -11.49 -3.53
N GLY A 56 -2.24 -11.88 -3.57
CA GLY A 56 -1.41 -12.02 -2.40
C GLY A 56 -0.05 -12.58 -2.75
N TYR A 57 0.76 -12.81 -1.73
CA TYR A 57 2.04 -13.46 -1.88
C TYR A 57 2.39 -14.26 -0.64
N VAL A 58 3.25 -15.26 -0.83
CA VAL A 58 3.94 -15.98 0.24
C VAL A 58 5.44 -15.76 0.07
N ASP A 59 6.12 -15.40 1.15
CA ASP A 59 7.57 -15.20 1.25
C ASP A 59 8.15 -16.28 2.17
N THR A 60 9.06 -17.09 1.65
CA THR A 60 9.74 -18.19 2.36
C THR A 60 11.11 -17.83 2.90
N SER A 61 11.55 -16.58 2.73
CA SER A 61 12.81 -16.12 3.27
C SER A 61 12.77 -16.00 4.80
N ASN A 62 13.93 -16.15 5.43
CA ASN A 62 14.06 -16.10 6.88
C ASN A 62 14.07 -14.64 7.37
N HIS A 63 13.10 -14.26 8.20
CA HIS A 63 13.06 -12.95 8.85
C HIS A 63 13.17 -13.12 10.36
N PRO A 64 14.06 -12.40 11.06
CA PRO A 64 14.05 -12.39 12.51
C PRO A 64 12.80 -11.65 13.02
N ASP A 65 11.98 -12.29 13.87
CA ASP A 65 10.86 -11.64 14.55
C ASP A 65 11.43 -10.52 15.45
N PRO A 66 11.06 -9.25 15.21
CA PRO A 66 11.61 -8.14 15.97
C PRO A 66 10.97 -7.97 17.36
N PHE A 67 9.99 -8.81 17.72
CA PHE A 67 9.21 -8.71 18.97
C PHE A 67 9.36 -9.92 19.89
N THR A 68 9.40 -11.12 19.32
CA THR A 68 9.45 -12.38 20.09
C THR A 68 10.82 -13.04 19.95
N SER A 69 11.46 -13.35 21.08
CA SER A 69 12.73 -14.08 21.14
C SER A 69 12.56 -15.57 20.88
N ILE A 70 13.66 -16.27 20.63
CA ILE A 70 13.71 -17.73 20.37
C ILE A 70 13.10 -18.59 21.49
N ASP A 71 13.08 -18.09 22.73
CA ASP A 71 12.47 -18.74 23.90
C ASP A 71 10.97 -18.43 24.06
N GLY A 72 10.37 -17.71 23.11
CA GLY A 72 8.96 -17.34 23.09
C GLY A 72 8.60 -16.13 23.96
N ARG A 73 9.56 -15.52 24.67
CA ARG A 73 9.33 -14.33 25.50
C ARG A 73 9.49 -13.04 24.66
N PRO A 74 8.93 -11.90 25.11
CA PRO A 74 9.19 -10.61 24.49
C PRO A 74 10.69 -10.25 24.52
N LYS A 75 11.21 -9.69 23.43
CA LYS A 75 12.65 -9.36 23.30
C LYS A 75 13.24 -8.50 24.43
N PRO A 76 12.55 -7.48 24.98
CA PRO A 76 13.09 -6.69 26.09
C PRO A 76 13.32 -7.49 27.37
N ILE A 77 12.58 -8.59 27.54
CA ILE A 77 12.66 -9.45 28.73
C ILE A 77 13.72 -10.54 28.54
N SER A 78 13.70 -11.21 27.38
CA SER A 78 14.60 -12.35 27.11
C SER A 78 16.02 -11.93 26.76
N GLN A 79 16.16 -10.82 26.03
CA GLN A 79 17.43 -10.37 25.42
C GLN A 79 18.07 -11.38 24.44
N LEU A 80 17.41 -12.51 24.18
CA LEU A 80 17.84 -13.48 23.16
C LEU A 80 17.46 -13.02 21.74
N PRO A 81 18.11 -13.57 20.69
CA PRO A 81 17.77 -13.31 19.30
C PRO A 81 16.29 -13.53 19.00
N GLY A 82 15.78 -12.79 18.01
CA GLY A 82 14.41 -12.93 17.53
C GLY A 82 14.15 -14.32 16.95
N LYS A 83 12.95 -14.87 17.18
CA LYS A 83 12.53 -16.13 16.58
C LYS A 83 12.49 -15.96 15.06
N THR A 84 13.08 -16.90 14.31
CA THR A 84 13.03 -16.86 12.85
C THR A 84 11.62 -17.13 12.34
N GLU A 85 11.04 -16.15 11.67
CA GLU A 85 9.86 -16.25 10.83
C GLU A 85 10.29 -16.78 9.45
N ARG A 86 9.93 -18.04 9.16
CA ARG A 86 10.30 -18.73 7.92
C ARG A 86 9.29 -18.57 6.80
N GLN A 87 8.10 -18.05 7.14
CA GLN A 87 7.01 -17.82 6.22
C GLN A 87 6.26 -16.58 6.65
N ARG A 88 6.10 -15.65 5.72
CA ARG A 88 5.20 -14.51 5.83
C ARG A 88 4.46 -14.33 4.52
N GLY A 89 3.50 -13.41 4.48
CA GLY A 89 2.76 -13.14 3.27
C GLY A 89 1.86 -11.94 3.41
N ALA A 90 1.09 -11.69 2.37
CA ALA A 90 -0.03 -10.77 2.41
C ALA A 90 -1.09 -11.23 1.44
N TRP A 91 -2.32 -10.76 1.63
CA TRP A 91 -3.38 -10.90 0.66
C TRP A 91 -4.17 -9.61 0.59
N TYR A 92 -4.82 -9.38 -0.54
CA TYR A 92 -5.58 -8.17 -0.79
C TYR A 92 -6.73 -8.44 -1.75
N VAL A 93 -7.78 -7.64 -1.64
CA VAL A 93 -8.89 -7.56 -2.57
C VAL A 93 -9.04 -6.13 -3.03
N GLY A 94 -9.20 -5.93 -4.34
CA GLY A 94 -9.36 -4.61 -4.94
C GLY A 94 -10.47 -4.64 -5.98
N ALA A 95 -11.17 -3.53 -6.11
CA ALA A 95 -12.18 -3.34 -7.13
C ALA A 95 -12.24 -1.89 -7.61
N ASP A 96 -12.47 -1.70 -8.90
CA ASP A 96 -12.96 -0.45 -9.45
C ASP A 96 -14.16 -0.71 -10.34
N GLN A 97 -15.13 0.20 -10.31
CA GLN A 97 -16.34 0.11 -11.09
C GLN A 97 -16.74 1.47 -11.61
N MET A 98 -16.87 1.60 -12.92
CA MET A 98 -17.51 2.76 -13.53
C MET A 98 -19.00 2.76 -13.17
N VAL A 99 -19.48 3.82 -12.55
CA VAL A 99 -20.89 4.00 -12.19
C VAL A 99 -21.61 5.00 -13.09
N PHE A 100 -20.84 5.86 -13.77
CA PHE A 100 -21.37 6.84 -14.72
C PHE A 100 -20.38 7.02 -15.87
N ARG A 101 -20.90 7.21 -17.09
CA ARG A 101 -20.08 7.37 -18.30
C ARG A 101 -20.35 8.73 -18.95
N TYR A 102 -19.31 9.54 -19.12
CA TYR A 102 -19.39 10.84 -19.81
C TYR A 102 -19.23 10.71 -21.32
N GLY A 103 -18.39 9.78 -21.78
CA GLY A 103 -18.05 9.65 -23.19
C GLY A 103 -17.68 8.23 -23.63
N LYS A 104 -17.26 8.12 -24.90
CA LYS A 104 -16.97 6.83 -25.53
C LYS A 104 -15.67 6.19 -25.05
N ALA A 105 -14.74 6.97 -24.52
CA ALA A 105 -13.46 6.45 -24.04
C ALA A 105 -13.64 5.59 -22.78
N ALA A 106 -12.88 4.50 -22.68
CA ALA A 106 -13.06 3.47 -21.65
C ALA A 106 -13.12 4.02 -20.22
N ASN A 107 -12.30 5.03 -19.90
CA ASN A 107 -12.14 5.58 -18.56
C ASN A 107 -12.89 6.90 -18.35
N GLN A 108 -13.60 7.42 -19.35
CA GLN A 108 -14.23 8.73 -19.28
C GLN A 108 -15.58 8.65 -18.56
N GLY A 109 -15.52 8.74 -17.23
CA GLY A 109 -16.66 8.53 -16.36
C GLY A 109 -16.36 8.79 -14.89
N ILE A 110 -17.34 8.47 -14.04
CA ILE A 110 -17.18 8.38 -12.59
C ILE A 110 -16.91 6.92 -12.25
N ILE A 111 -15.82 6.67 -11.55
CA ILE A 111 -15.34 5.36 -11.14
C ILE A 111 -15.23 5.35 -9.62
N LEU A 112 -15.82 4.34 -8.99
CA LEU A 112 -15.62 4.07 -7.58
C LEU A 112 -14.51 3.04 -7.44
N TYR A 113 -13.61 3.25 -6.48
CA TYR A 113 -12.44 2.41 -6.22
C TYR A 113 -12.44 1.93 -4.77
N GLY A 114 -12.00 0.70 -4.55
CA GLY A 114 -11.74 0.14 -3.23
C GLY A 114 -10.58 -0.84 -3.25
N LEU A 115 -9.77 -0.83 -2.20
CA LEU A 115 -8.70 -1.79 -1.96
C LEU A 115 -8.63 -2.09 -0.46
N ALA A 116 -8.50 -3.36 -0.11
CA ALA A 116 -8.25 -3.81 1.25
C ALA A 116 -7.17 -4.87 1.23
N GLY A 117 -6.19 -4.77 2.12
CA GLY A 117 -5.06 -5.69 2.20
C GLY A 117 -4.68 -6.00 3.65
N TRP A 118 -4.15 -7.20 3.85
CA TRP A 118 -3.71 -7.69 5.16
C TRP A 118 -2.36 -8.38 5.01
N ASN A 119 -1.44 -8.01 5.89
CA ASN A 119 -0.14 -8.64 6.01
C ASN A 119 -0.19 -9.73 7.08
N MET A 120 0.41 -10.86 6.76
CA MET A 120 0.57 -12.04 7.59
C MET A 120 2.05 -12.18 7.91
N GLY A 121 2.49 -11.58 9.00
CA GLY A 121 3.86 -11.74 9.47
C GLY A 121 4.18 -10.82 10.62
N ALA A 122 5.06 -11.28 11.51
CA ALA A 122 5.58 -10.48 12.60
C ALA A 122 6.55 -9.41 12.11
N SER A 123 7.36 -9.72 11.10
CA SER A 123 8.37 -8.81 10.56
C SER A 123 7.81 -7.66 9.70
N LEU A 124 6.53 -7.69 9.35
CA LEU A 124 5.90 -6.67 8.50
C LEU A 124 5.37 -5.50 9.35
N PRO A 125 5.69 -4.23 9.04
CA PRO A 125 5.33 -3.11 9.90
C PRO A 125 3.85 -2.74 9.89
N ASN A 126 3.14 -3.07 8.81
CA ASN A 126 1.72 -2.79 8.64
C ASN A 126 0.91 -4.07 8.86
N GLN A 127 -0.21 -4.00 9.60
CA GLN A 127 -1.15 -5.11 9.71
C GLN A 127 -2.12 -5.16 8.54
N SER A 128 -2.74 -4.02 8.23
CA SER A 128 -3.74 -3.93 7.18
C SER A 128 -3.83 -2.52 6.62
N GLN A 129 -4.35 -2.42 5.40
CA GLN A 129 -4.59 -1.16 4.71
C GLN A 129 -5.94 -1.22 4.02
N TYR A 130 -6.65 -0.10 4.06
CA TYR A 130 -7.92 0.10 3.37
C TYR A 130 -7.83 1.39 2.59
N THR A 131 -8.22 1.37 1.33
CA THR A 131 -8.31 2.55 0.48
C THR A 131 -9.67 2.54 -0.20
N LEU A 132 -10.37 3.67 -0.15
CA LEU A 132 -11.58 3.91 -0.93
C LEU A 132 -11.36 5.17 -1.75
N GLY A 133 -11.93 5.24 -2.93
CA GLY A 133 -11.78 6.41 -3.77
C GLY A 133 -12.88 6.60 -4.78
N ILE A 134 -12.92 7.82 -5.30
CA ILE A 134 -13.74 8.20 -6.44
C ILE A 134 -12.85 8.93 -7.43
N ILE A 135 -12.99 8.57 -8.70
CA ILE A 135 -12.26 9.19 -9.81
C ILE A 135 -13.31 9.67 -10.79
N SER A 136 -13.22 10.93 -11.21
CA SER A 136 -14.04 11.48 -12.28
C SER A 136 -13.12 11.99 -13.39
N GLN A 137 -13.08 11.26 -14.50
CA GLN A 137 -12.25 11.59 -15.66
C GLN A 137 -13.12 12.12 -16.80
N GLY A 138 -12.74 13.28 -17.34
CA GLY A 138 -13.45 13.93 -18.42
C GLY A 138 -14.75 14.60 -18.01
N MET A 139 -14.84 15.03 -16.74
CA MET A 139 -15.97 15.78 -16.18
C MET A 139 -16.20 17.12 -16.88
N PHE A 140 -15.14 17.77 -17.34
CA PHE A 140 -15.20 19.07 -18.00
C PHE A 140 -15.15 18.89 -19.53
N PRO A 141 -16.16 19.37 -20.29
CA PRO A 141 -16.20 19.22 -21.75
C PRO A 141 -14.98 19.82 -22.47
N ALA A 142 -14.40 20.90 -21.94
CA ALA A 142 -13.20 21.53 -22.50
C ALA A 142 -11.90 20.76 -22.18
N ARG A 143 -11.94 19.81 -21.23
CA ARG A 143 -10.77 19.11 -20.67
C ARG A 143 -11.10 17.62 -20.47
N ILE A 144 -11.57 16.95 -21.52
CA ILE A 144 -12.08 15.57 -21.47
C ILE A 144 -11.05 14.52 -21.01
N THR A 145 -9.76 14.84 -21.08
CA THR A 145 -8.67 13.96 -20.63
C THR A 145 -8.38 14.11 -19.14
N ASP A 146 -8.68 15.27 -18.56
CA ASP A 146 -8.32 15.59 -17.19
C ASP A 146 -9.18 14.79 -16.20
N ALA A 147 -8.62 14.52 -15.03
CA ALA A 147 -9.29 13.75 -13.98
C ALA A 147 -9.21 14.46 -12.63
N ILE A 148 -10.25 14.32 -11.82
CA ILE A 148 -10.22 14.64 -10.40
C ILE A 148 -10.40 13.35 -9.62
N SER A 149 -9.61 13.14 -8.59
CA SER A 149 -9.68 11.96 -7.76
C SER A 149 -9.63 12.32 -6.29
N PHE A 150 -10.45 11.64 -5.51
CA PHE A 150 -10.44 11.74 -4.06
C PHE A 150 -10.29 10.34 -3.47
N PHE A 151 -9.34 10.17 -2.55
CA PHE A 151 -9.09 8.92 -1.87
C PHE A 151 -9.09 9.10 -0.36
N TRP A 152 -9.60 8.11 0.34
CA TRP A 152 -9.38 7.90 1.76
C TRP A 152 -8.59 6.62 1.94
N THR A 153 -7.46 6.70 2.63
CA THR A 153 -6.65 5.54 3.01
C THR A 153 -6.53 5.47 4.52
N ARG A 154 -6.69 4.27 5.09
CA ARG A 154 -6.39 3.95 6.48
C ARG A 154 -5.37 2.82 6.52
N GLN A 155 -4.27 3.04 7.24
CA GLN A 155 -3.23 2.05 7.45
C GLN A 155 -3.12 1.74 8.94
N VAL A 156 -3.18 0.45 9.27
CA VAL A 156 -3.11 -0.05 10.64
C VAL A 156 -1.71 -0.64 10.85
N VAL A 157 -1.04 -0.18 11.89
CA VAL A 157 0.29 -0.67 12.29
C VAL A 157 0.16 -2.10 12.81
N ASN A 158 1.21 -2.91 12.62
CA ASN A 158 1.24 -4.27 13.15
C ASN A 158 1.03 -4.26 14.68
N ARG A 159 0.02 -4.98 15.17
CA ARG A 159 -0.29 -5.06 16.60
C ARG A 159 0.88 -5.54 17.47
N LYS A 160 1.83 -6.30 16.91
CA LYS A 160 3.04 -6.66 17.65
C LYS A 160 3.93 -5.45 17.94
N ILE A 161 4.01 -4.47 17.02
CA ILE A 161 4.66 -3.17 17.25
C ILE A 161 3.95 -2.44 18.37
N THR A 162 2.63 -2.28 18.26
CA THR A 162 1.82 -1.55 19.24
C THR A 162 2.00 -2.13 20.65
N ARG A 163 1.86 -3.46 20.81
CA ARG A 163 2.00 -4.15 22.10
C ARG A 163 3.41 -4.03 22.68
N MET A 164 4.41 -4.11 21.82
CA MET A 164 5.81 -3.93 22.24
C MET A 164 6.05 -2.50 22.75
N GLN A 165 5.54 -1.49 22.04
CA GLN A 165 5.65 -0.10 22.46
C GLN A 165 4.85 0.17 23.75
N GLU A 166 3.66 -0.42 23.91
CA GLU A 166 2.89 -0.36 25.17
C GLU A 166 3.70 -0.93 26.34
N MET A 167 4.27 -2.14 26.17
CA MET A 167 5.11 -2.76 27.20
C MET A 167 6.37 -1.94 27.51
N GLN A 168 7.05 -1.38 26.50
CA GLN A 168 8.19 -0.49 26.71
C GLN A 168 7.80 0.76 27.48
N SER A 169 6.64 1.35 27.17
CA SER A 169 6.09 2.49 27.89
C SER A 169 5.84 2.16 29.36
N ASP A 170 5.23 0.99 29.65
CA ASP A 170 4.95 0.53 31.01
C ASP A 170 6.23 0.27 31.82
N MET A 171 7.30 -0.16 31.14
CA MET A 171 8.62 -0.38 31.73
C MET A 171 9.49 0.89 31.83
N GLY A 172 9.02 2.04 31.33
CA GLY A 172 9.82 3.27 31.26
C GLY A 172 11.02 3.20 30.29
N LEU A 173 10.96 2.31 29.29
CA LEU A 173 11.99 2.13 28.27
C LEU A 173 11.71 3.00 27.02
N PRO A 174 12.75 3.39 26.26
CA PRO A 174 12.56 4.02 24.96
C PRO A 174 11.73 3.13 24.02
N LEU A 175 10.80 3.75 23.29
CA LEU A 175 9.91 3.04 22.36
C LEU A 175 10.65 2.63 21.09
N LEU A 176 10.33 1.43 20.59
CA LEU A 176 10.81 0.93 19.31
C LEU A 176 10.45 1.90 18.18
N GLY A 177 11.43 2.19 17.32
CA GLY A 177 11.27 3.11 16.19
C GLY A 177 11.46 4.58 16.55
N GLY A 178 11.80 4.91 17.82
CA GLY A 178 12.03 6.28 18.24
C GLY A 178 10.76 7.15 18.31
N VAL A 179 9.60 6.51 18.38
CA VAL A 179 8.29 7.18 18.42
C VAL A 179 7.99 7.72 19.81
N SER A 180 7.18 8.78 19.88
CA SER A 180 6.84 9.42 21.15
C SER A 180 5.73 8.70 21.93
N LYS A 181 4.88 7.93 21.25
CA LYS A 181 3.82 7.09 21.87
C LYS A 181 3.57 5.83 21.05
N PRO A 182 2.98 4.78 21.65
CA PRO A 182 2.57 3.58 20.93
C PRO A 182 1.71 3.91 19.70
N GLN A 183 2.09 3.31 18.58
CA GLN A 183 1.47 3.51 17.28
C GLN A 183 0.27 2.58 17.10
N SER A 184 -0.73 3.05 16.36
CA SER A 184 -1.99 2.34 16.14
C SER A 184 -2.39 2.36 14.66
N SER A 185 -2.90 3.48 14.16
CA SER A 185 -3.27 3.66 12.76
C SER A 185 -3.22 5.12 12.38
N PHE A 186 -2.89 5.40 11.13
CA PHE A 186 -3.02 6.72 10.53
C PHE A 186 -3.97 6.65 9.33
N GLN A 187 -4.45 7.82 8.92
CA GLN A 187 -5.32 7.95 7.76
C GLN A 187 -4.87 9.12 6.90
N VAL A 188 -5.17 9.04 5.60
CA VAL A 188 -4.88 10.09 4.63
C VAL A 188 -6.13 10.28 3.78
N LEU A 189 -6.58 11.53 3.69
CA LEU A 189 -7.50 11.97 2.64
C LEU A 189 -6.67 12.66 1.58
N GLU A 190 -6.77 12.24 0.33
CA GLU A 190 -5.98 12.76 -0.79
C GLU A 190 -6.92 13.25 -1.88
N LEU A 191 -6.75 14.51 -2.28
CA LEU A 191 -7.45 15.13 -3.40
C LEU A 191 -6.42 15.50 -4.46
N THR A 192 -6.52 14.90 -5.63
CA THR A 192 -5.60 15.11 -6.73
C THR A 192 -6.37 15.53 -7.97
N TYR A 193 -5.78 16.45 -8.74
CA TYR A 193 -6.22 16.74 -10.11
C TYR A 193 -5.15 16.22 -11.08
N THR A 194 -5.53 15.67 -12.23
CA THR A 194 -4.61 15.30 -13.29
C THR A 194 -4.87 16.21 -14.48
N ALA A 195 -3.96 17.16 -14.71
CA ALA A 195 -4.01 18.07 -15.83
C ALA A 195 -3.12 17.54 -16.96
N PHE A 196 -3.73 17.20 -18.10
CA PHE A 196 -3.00 16.92 -19.34
C PHE A 196 -2.67 18.25 -19.99
N VAL A 197 -1.43 18.71 -19.84
CA VAL A 197 -1.00 20.05 -20.29
C VAL A 197 -0.71 20.03 -21.78
N SER A 198 0.09 19.05 -22.22
CA SER A 198 0.44 18.80 -23.63
C SER A 198 0.71 17.31 -23.84
N PRO A 199 0.85 16.83 -25.08
CA PRO A 199 1.39 15.49 -25.33
C PRO A 199 2.71 15.31 -24.57
N GLY A 200 2.84 14.19 -23.85
CA GLY A 200 4.02 13.88 -23.04
C GLY A 200 4.12 14.61 -21.69
N VAL A 201 3.28 15.62 -21.39
CA VAL A 201 3.38 16.41 -20.15
C VAL A 201 2.09 16.37 -19.34
N LYS A 202 2.20 15.90 -18.10
CA LYS A 202 1.09 15.84 -17.13
C LYS A 202 1.49 16.52 -15.83
N PHE A 203 0.58 17.32 -15.29
CA PHE A 203 0.72 17.99 -14.01
C PHE A 203 -0.31 17.48 -13.02
N PHE A 204 0.12 17.17 -11.80
CA PHE A 204 -0.72 16.57 -10.76
C PHE A 204 -0.61 17.41 -9.48
N PRO A 205 -1.40 18.50 -9.31
CA PRO A 205 -1.50 19.14 -8.01
C PRO A 205 -2.22 18.18 -7.04
N ASP A 206 -1.74 18.18 -5.81
CA ASP A 206 -2.13 17.20 -4.80
C ASP A 206 -2.31 17.87 -3.44
N LEU A 207 -3.38 17.50 -2.74
CA LEU A 207 -3.70 17.97 -1.40
C LEU A 207 -3.99 16.78 -0.50
N GLN A 208 -3.24 16.64 0.60
CA GLN A 208 -3.36 15.55 1.54
C GLN A 208 -3.69 16.05 2.94
N TYR A 209 -4.72 15.47 3.56
CA TYR A 209 -5.03 15.66 4.97
C TYR A 209 -4.72 14.37 5.74
N ILE A 210 -3.70 14.43 6.60
CA ILE A 210 -3.20 13.29 7.37
C ILE A 210 -3.79 13.35 8.78
N ILE A 211 -4.49 12.28 9.16
CA ILE A 211 -5.08 12.09 10.48
C ILE A 211 -4.19 11.14 11.27
N HIS A 212 -3.81 11.55 12.49
CA HIS A 212 -2.85 10.84 13.34
C HIS A 212 -1.51 10.58 12.62
N PRO A 213 -0.77 11.64 12.25
CA PRO A 213 0.59 11.47 11.74
C PRO A 213 1.44 10.68 12.75
N ASP A 214 2.35 9.85 12.25
CA ASP A 214 3.10 8.86 13.04
C ASP A 214 2.22 7.74 13.68
N ALA A 215 0.97 7.59 13.22
CA ALA A 215 0.01 6.59 13.68
C ALA A 215 -0.33 6.68 15.19
N ASN A 216 -0.06 7.81 15.83
CA ASN A 216 -0.40 8.10 17.21
C ASN A 216 -1.08 9.48 17.32
N ARG A 217 -1.45 9.88 18.53
CA ARG A 217 -2.16 11.14 18.81
C ARG A 217 -1.27 12.23 19.41
N VAL A 218 0.06 12.11 19.28
CA VAL A 218 1.00 13.10 19.82
C VAL A 218 0.97 14.36 18.99
N TYR A 219 0.99 14.19 17.66
CA TYR A 219 1.01 15.30 16.72
C TYR A 219 -0.40 15.62 16.22
N PRO A 220 -0.72 16.91 16.00
CA PRO A 220 -1.98 17.30 15.39
C PRO A 220 -2.07 16.79 13.95
N ASN A 221 -3.29 16.72 13.43
CA ASN A 221 -3.52 16.39 12.02
C ASN A 221 -2.81 17.40 11.11
N ALA A 222 -2.31 16.93 9.97
CA ALA A 222 -1.50 17.72 9.05
C ALA A 222 -2.22 17.93 7.71
N LEU A 223 -2.07 19.11 7.12
CA LEU A 223 -2.48 19.41 5.75
C LEU A 223 -1.20 19.64 4.91
N LEU A 224 -1.05 18.88 3.83
CA LEU A 224 0.06 18.98 2.91
C LEU A 224 -0.48 19.34 1.53
N ALA A 225 0.15 20.31 0.88
CA ALA A 225 -0.08 20.62 -0.51
C ALA A 225 1.21 20.35 -1.29
N GLY A 226 1.08 19.72 -2.44
CA GLY A 226 2.21 19.37 -3.29
C GLY A 226 1.80 19.28 -4.75
N PHE A 227 2.75 18.87 -5.57
CA PHE A 227 2.47 18.56 -6.96
C PHE A 227 3.47 17.53 -7.48
N ARG A 228 3.07 16.82 -8.54
CA ARG A 228 3.95 15.99 -9.36
C ARG A 228 3.91 16.48 -10.80
N LEU A 229 5.07 16.45 -11.46
CA LEU A 229 5.18 16.69 -12.89
C LEU A 229 5.71 15.43 -13.56
N LEU A 230 5.05 14.99 -14.63
CA LEU A 230 5.52 13.89 -15.47
C LEU A 230 5.75 14.43 -16.87
N ALA A 231 6.98 14.27 -17.36
CA ALA A 231 7.38 14.59 -18.72
C ALA A 231 8.00 13.34 -19.37
N GLN A 232 7.48 12.95 -20.53
CA GLN A 232 7.99 11.86 -21.34
C GLN A 232 8.39 12.41 -22.72
N PHE A 233 9.66 12.20 -23.07
CA PHE A 233 10.28 12.64 -24.31
C PHE A 233 10.60 11.43 -25.20
#